data_AF-A0A381SQV9-F1
#
_entry.id   AF-A0A381SQV9-F1
#
_cell.length_a   1.000
_cell.length_b   1.000
_cell.length_c   1.000
_cell.angle_alpha   90.00
_cell.angle_beta   90.00
_cell.angle_gamma   90.00
#
_symmetry.space_group_name_H-M   'P 1'
#
loop_
_entity.id
_entity.type
_entity.pdbx_description
1 polymer ?
#
loop_
_entity_poly.entity_id
_entity_poly.type
_entity_poly.pdbx_seq_one_letter_code
_entity_poly.pdbx_strand_id
1 'polypeptide(L)' 'MGRRKTQKIVKSGPKNVTTGMCPECQTIGRIFIIGQVGKERGKCQSCNQEFEL' A
#
# COMPACT_ATOMS: atom_id res chain seq x y z
N MET A 1 41.13 11.44 -2.49
CA MET A 1 39.93 11.31 -1.62
C MET A 1 38.68 11.25 -2.50
N GLY A 2 38.25 10.04 -2.87
CA GLY A 2 37.11 9.84 -3.77
C GLY A 2 35.78 10.08 -3.05
N ARG A 3 34.97 11.01 -3.58
CA ARG A 3 33.64 11.36 -3.09
C ARG A 3 32.72 10.14 -3.22
N ARG A 4 32.51 9.39 -2.14
CA ARG A 4 31.51 8.30 -2.11
C ARG A 4 30.13 8.93 -2.30
N LYS A 5 29.54 8.76 -3.49
CA LYS A 5 28.12 9.05 -3.73
C LYS A 5 27.29 8.18 -2.80
N THR A 6 26.75 8.76 -1.74
CA THR A 6 25.71 8.14 -0.92
C THR A 6 24.52 7.89 -1.83
N GLN A 7 24.32 6.64 -2.26
CA GLN A 7 23.10 6.26 -2.95
C GLN A 7 21.95 6.48 -1.96
N LYS A 8 21.10 7.47 -2.21
CA LYS A 8 19.83 7.59 -1.49
C LYS A 8 19.06 6.31 -1.81
N ILE A 9 19.00 5.38 -0.86
CA ILE A 9 18.12 4.24 -0.94
C ILE A 9 16.71 4.82 -0.83
N VAL A 10 16.12 5.15 -1.99
CA VAL A 10 14.72 5.53 -2.08
C VAL A 10 13.96 4.29 -1.65
N LYS A 11 13.45 4.30 -0.42
CA LYS A 11 12.66 3.20 0.12
C LYS A 11 11.45 3.06 -0.77
N SER A 12 11.49 2.09 -1.68
CA SER A 12 10.36 1.54 -2.41
C SER A 12 9.44 0.85 -1.40
N GLY A 13 8.83 1.63 -0.50
CA GLY A 13 7.64 1.18 0.20
C GLY A 13 6.56 0.90 -0.85
N PRO A 14 5.60 0.00 -0.57
CA PRO A 14 4.48 -0.24 -1.47
C PRO A 14 3.82 1.09 -1.81
N LYS A 15 3.91 1.52 -3.09
CA LYS A 15 3.34 2.77 -3.60
C LYS A 15 1.80 2.81 -3.50
N ASN A 16 1.21 1.70 -3.09
CA ASN A 16 -0.19 1.37 -3.18
C ASN A 16 -0.79 1.18 -1.77
N VAL A 17 -0.38 1.98 -0.80
CA VAL A 17 -0.99 1.98 0.54
C VAL A 17 -1.80 3.25 0.68
N THR A 18 -3.12 3.09 0.71
CA THR A 18 -4.05 4.17 1.02
C THR A 18 -4.59 4.00 2.44
N THR A 19 -5.06 5.08 3.04
CA THR A 19 -5.80 5.01 4.29
C THR A 19 -7.27 5.16 3.96
N GLY A 20 -8.10 4.21 4.39
CA GLY A 20 -9.52 4.25 4.12
C GLY A 20 -10.29 3.32 5.04
N MET A 21 -11.60 3.39 4.93
CA MET A 21 -12.52 2.61 5.75
C MET A 21 -12.79 1.29 5.05
N CYS A 22 -12.51 0.18 5.72
CA CYS A 22 -12.82 -1.14 5.17
C CYS A 22 -14.34 -1.41 5.27
N PRO A 23 -15.01 -1.81 4.18
CA PRO A 23 -16.46 -2.07 4.20
C PRO A 23 -16.85 -3.23 5.11
N GLU A 24 -15.96 -4.19 5.33
CA GLU A 24 -16.25 -5.40 6.10
C GLU A 24 -16.13 -5.18 7.61
N CYS A 25 -15.00 -4.60 8.05
CA CYS A 25 -14.72 -4.39 9.47
C CYS A 25 -15.01 -2.97 9.97
N GLN A 26 -15.49 -2.09 9.08
CA GLN A 26 -15.79 -0.67 9.34
C GLN A 26 -14.66 0.11 10.02
N THR A 27 -13.44 -0.43 9.96
CA THR A 27 -12.29 0.12 10.64
C THR A 27 -11.52 1.00 9.66
N ILE A 28 -11.18 2.21 10.10
CA ILE A 28 -10.29 3.11 9.36
C ILE A 28 -8.86 2.57 9.53
N GLY A 29 -8.25 2.13 8.44
CA GLY A 29 -6.96 1.47 8.48
C GLY A 29 -6.17 1.63 7.19
N ARG A 30 -5.00 0.99 7.16
CA ARG A 30 -4.19 0.91 5.94
C ARG A 30 -4.82 -0.12 5.01
N ILE A 31 -5.09 0.30 3.78
CA ILE A 31 -5.57 -0.54 2.70
C ILE A 31 -4.42 -0.66 1.70
N PHE A 32 -4.02 -1.89 1.44
CA PHE A 32 -3.07 -2.22 0.40
C PHE A 32 -3.83 -2.41 -0.91
N ILE A 33 -3.61 -1.55 -1.88
CA ILE A 33 -4.18 -1.70 -3.23
C ILE A 33 -3.33 -2.74 -3.95
N ILE A 34 -3.87 -3.94 -4.06
CA ILE A 34 -3.30 -5.10 -4.74
C ILE A 34 -4.00 -5.22 -6.10
N GLY A 35 -3.26 -5.12 -7.18
CA GLY A 35 -3.84 -5.29 -8.52
C GLY A 35 -3.06 -4.58 -9.61
N GLN A 36 -3.36 -4.94 -10.85
CA GLN A 36 -2.93 -4.15 -12.01
C GLN A 36 -3.92 -3.00 -12.23
N VAL A 37 -3.45 -1.92 -12.84
CA VAL A 37 -4.27 -0.74 -13.19
C VAL A 37 -5.48 -1.21 -13.99
N GLY A 38 -6.70 -0.99 -13.47
CA GLY A 38 -7.97 -1.47 -14.05
C GLY A 38 -8.58 -2.74 -13.41
N LYS A 39 -7.88 -3.39 -12.48
CA LYS A 39 -8.38 -4.46 -11.60
C LYS A 39 -7.82 -4.28 -10.19
N GLU A 40 -8.01 -3.09 -9.64
CA GLU A 40 -7.51 -2.73 -8.32
C GLU A 40 -8.37 -3.39 -7.25
N ARG A 41 -7.74 -4.18 -6.39
CA ARG A 41 -8.38 -4.77 -5.20
C ARG A 41 -7.77 -4.11 -3.97
N GLY A 42 -8.60 -3.65 -3.05
CA GLY A 42 -8.15 -3.20 -1.74
C GLY A 42 -8.02 -4.39 -0.80
N LYS A 43 -6.91 -4.51 -0.09
CA LYS A 43 -6.75 -5.43 1.04
C LYS A 43 -6.65 -4.64 2.33
N CYS A 44 -7.61 -4.84 3.24
CA CYS A 44 -7.54 -4.19 4.54
C CYS A 44 -6.46 -4.82 5.41
N GLN A 45 -5.65 -4.01 6.10
CA GLN A 45 -4.67 -4.52 7.06
C GLN A 45 -5.33 -5.17 8.30
N SER A 46 -6.49 -4.68 8.73
CA SER A 46 -7.13 -5.10 9.99
C SER A 46 -7.84 -6.45 9.85
N CYS A 47 -8.68 -6.65 8.83
CA CYS A 47 -9.38 -7.91 8.62
C CYS A 47 -8.73 -8.82 7.57
N ASN A 48 -7.68 -8.37 6.88
CA ASN A 48 -7.02 -9.08 5.77
C ASN A 48 -7.94 -9.47 4.61
N GLN A 49 -9.17 -8.95 4.55
CA GLN A 49 -10.08 -9.20 3.44
C GLN A 49 -9.73 -8.33 2.24
N GLU A 50 -9.96 -8.93 1.08
CA GLU A 50 -9.82 -8.32 -0.23
C GLU A 50 -11.20 -7.84 -0.68
N PHE A 51 -11.29 -6.60 -1.13
CA PHE A 51 -12.49 -6.00 -1.70
C PHE A 51 -12.15 -5.34 -3.04
N GLU A 52 -13.14 -5.27 -3.93
CA GLU A 52 -12.98 -4.51 -5.18
C GLU A 52 -13.04 -3.01 -4.87
N LEU A 53 -12.07 -2.26 -5.41
CA LEU A 53 -11.99 -0.80 -5.23
C LEU A 53 -12.83 -0.07 -6.28
#